data_AF-A0A258QWI0-F1
#
_entry.id   AF-A0A258QWI0-F1
#
_cell.length_a   1.000
_cell.length_b   1.000
_cell.length_c   1.000
_cell.angle_alpha   90.00
_cell.angle_beta   90.00
_cell.angle_gamma   90.00
#
_symmetry.space_group_name_H-M   'P 1'
#
loop_
_entity.id
_entity.type
_entity.pdbx_description
1 polymer ?
#
loop_
_entity_poly.entity_id
_entity_poly.type
_entity_poly.pdbx_seq_one_letter_code
_entity_poly.pdbx_strand_id
1 'polypeptide(L)'
;MALALTAFAFGGVASAQTPAPAPAAAAAAAAAAPAVAAGTPAGDAIVATVNGTPIRASEVAIAEEDIGPGLPQVQGAARREYVLSFLTDMTLLAKAAEAQKLDQTADFKLRMDYSRTKALMEALM
;
A
#
# COMPACT_ATOMS: atom_id res chain seq x y z
N MET A 1 43.65 24.89 58.50
CA MET A 1 44.61 24.93 57.39
C MET A 1 44.03 24.11 56.25
N ALA A 2 43.79 24.77 55.10
CA ALA A 2 43.69 24.26 53.73
C ALA A 2 42.76 23.04 53.40
N LEU A 3 41.68 23.29 52.64
CA LEU A 3 41.45 22.89 51.23
C LEU A 3 41.24 21.36 51.02
N ALA A 4 40.01 20.89 50.80
CA ALA A 4 39.27 20.86 49.53
C ALA A 4 39.73 19.75 48.56
N LEU A 5 38.84 18.83 48.20
CA LEU A 5 38.38 18.69 46.81
C LEU A 5 37.13 17.79 46.70
N THR A 6 36.19 18.31 45.94
CA THR A 6 34.88 17.83 45.49
C THR A 6 34.90 16.56 44.65
N ALA A 7 33.85 15.76 44.75
CA ALA A 7 33.14 15.23 43.58
C ALA A 7 31.66 14.99 43.93
N PHE A 8 30.79 15.79 43.29
CA PHE A 8 29.34 15.69 43.38
C PHE A 8 28.86 14.96 42.13
N ALA A 9 28.14 13.86 42.29
CA ALA A 9 27.36 13.26 41.21
C ALA A 9 25.92 13.06 41.72
N PHE A 10 25.04 13.96 41.28
CA PHE A 10 23.60 13.91 41.53
C PHE A 10 22.97 12.88 40.58
N GLY A 11 22.75 11.66 41.07
CA GLY A 11 21.87 10.67 40.43
C GLY A 11 20.46 10.88 40.97
N GLY A 12 19.70 11.77 40.35
CA GLY A 12 18.33 12.08 40.72
C GLY A 12 17.36 10.94 40.38
N VAL A 13 16.67 10.48 41.44
CA VAL A 13 15.24 10.14 41.60
C VAL A 13 14.56 9.23 40.56
N ALA A 14 13.56 8.43 40.89
CA ALA A 14 13.01 7.83 42.09
C ALA A 14 11.75 7.08 41.61
N SER A 15 11.37 6.07 42.38
CA SER A 15 10.01 5.55 42.50
C SER A 15 9.49 4.59 41.41
N ALA A 16 9.37 3.35 41.88
CA ALA A 16 8.64 2.25 41.29
C ALA A 16 7.19 2.59 40.96
N GLN A 17 6.69 2.01 39.86
CA GLN A 17 5.27 1.82 39.61
C GLN A 17 5.07 0.39 39.11
N THR A 18 4.35 -0.41 39.89
CA THR A 18 3.77 -1.70 39.47
C THR A 18 2.36 -1.45 38.95
N PRO A 19 2.03 -1.81 37.70
CA PRO A 19 0.65 -2.07 37.30
C PRO A 19 0.37 -3.58 37.22
N ALA A 20 -0.80 -3.94 37.74
CA ALA A 20 -1.43 -5.25 37.86
C ALA A 20 -1.63 -6.00 36.52
N PRO A 21 -1.89 -7.33 36.55
CA PRO A 21 -2.18 -8.10 35.34
C PRO A 21 -3.60 -7.80 34.86
N ALA A 22 -3.74 -7.48 33.57
CA ALA A 22 -5.02 -7.29 32.88
C ALA A 22 -5.21 -8.37 31.80
N PRO A 23 -6.47 -8.73 31.48
CA PRO A 23 -6.87 -10.08 31.06
C PRO A 23 -6.62 -10.37 29.58
N ALA A 24 -6.55 -11.67 29.27
CA ALA A 24 -6.55 -12.24 27.94
C ALA A 24 -7.67 -11.63 27.06
N ALA A 25 -7.29 -10.81 26.08
CA ALA A 25 -8.17 -10.40 25.01
C ALA A 25 -8.05 -11.42 23.87
N ALA A 26 -9.17 -12.10 23.63
CA ALA A 26 -9.35 -13.15 22.63
C ALA A 26 -8.82 -12.74 21.25
N ALA A 27 -8.10 -13.67 20.63
CA ALA A 27 -7.80 -13.64 19.20
C ALA A 27 -9.12 -13.62 18.42
N ALA A 28 -9.54 -12.43 17.99
CA ALA A 28 -10.57 -12.29 16.98
C ALA A 28 -9.96 -12.74 15.64
N ALA A 29 -10.11 -14.03 15.34
CA ALA A 29 -9.96 -14.56 14.00
C ALA A 29 -10.98 -13.84 13.11
N ALA A 30 -10.56 -12.75 12.47
CA ALA A 30 -11.31 -12.12 11.40
C ALA A 30 -11.39 -13.15 10.26
N ALA A 31 -12.55 -13.80 10.16
CA ALA A 31 -12.92 -14.60 9.02
C ALA A 31 -12.75 -13.73 7.76
N ALA A 32 -11.75 -14.05 6.96
CA ALA A 32 -11.60 -13.50 5.63
C ALA A 32 -12.83 -13.94 4.82
N ALA A 33 -13.81 -13.05 4.71
CA ALA A 33 -14.90 -13.22 3.76
C ALA A 33 -14.28 -13.30 2.36
N PRO A 34 -14.69 -14.26 1.50
CA PRO A 34 -14.19 -14.34 0.15
C PRO A 34 -14.61 -13.05 -0.56
N ALA A 35 -13.61 -12.23 -0.91
CA ALA A 35 -13.82 -11.11 -1.81
C ALA A 35 -14.37 -11.69 -3.12
N VAL A 36 -15.62 -11.36 -3.43
CA VAL A 36 -16.27 -11.75 -4.66
C VAL A 36 -15.46 -11.13 -5.79
N ALA A 37 -14.68 -11.95 -6.50
CA ALA A 37 -13.92 -11.51 -7.65
C ALA A 37 -14.91 -11.01 -8.70
N ALA A 38 -15.02 -9.70 -8.86
CA ALA A 38 -15.71 -9.10 -9.99
C ALA A 38 -15.13 -9.71 -11.28
N GLY A 39 -16.02 -10.15 -12.17
CA GLY A 39 -15.73 -11.03 -13.30
C GLY A 39 -14.43 -10.72 -14.03
N THR A 40 -13.44 -11.59 -13.83
CA THR A 40 -12.21 -11.63 -14.61
C THR A 40 -12.55 -12.14 -16.01
N PRO A 41 -12.06 -11.50 -17.10
CA PRO A 41 -12.19 -12.05 -18.44
C PRO A 41 -11.66 -13.49 -18.47
N ALA A 42 -12.40 -14.41 -19.08
CA ALA A 42 -11.94 -15.80 -19.22
C ALA A 42 -10.59 -15.81 -19.97
N GLY A 43 -9.51 -16.13 -19.27
CA GLY A 43 -8.14 -16.14 -19.82
C GLY A 43 -7.19 -15.08 -19.26
N ASP A 44 -7.62 -14.21 -18.34
CA ASP A 44 -6.74 -13.21 -17.74
C ASP A 44 -5.89 -13.80 -16.59
N ALA A 45 -4.71 -14.27 -16.97
CA ALA A 45 -3.77 -14.96 -16.08
C ALA A 45 -3.18 -14.03 -15.03
N ILE A 46 -2.96 -14.57 -13.84
CA ILE A 46 -2.21 -13.89 -12.77
C ILE A 46 -0.74 -13.94 -13.15
N VAL A 47 -0.11 -12.78 -13.27
CA VAL A 47 1.31 -12.64 -13.63
C VAL A 47 2.19 -12.42 -12.40
N ALA A 48 1.63 -11.82 -11.35
CA ALA A 48 2.31 -11.65 -10.06
C ALA A 48 1.29 -11.49 -8.92
N THR A 49 1.75 -11.58 -7.67
CA THR A 49 0.91 -11.31 -6.49
C THR A 49 1.66 -10.44 -5.50
N VAL A 50 1.01 -9.37 -5.01
CA VAL A 50 1.60 -8.38 -4.09
C VAL A 50 0.75 -8.32 -2.83
N ASN A 51 1.30 -8.77 -1.70
CA ASN A 51 0.57 -8.86 -0.42
C ASN A 51 -0.80 -9.57 -0.55
N GLY A 52 -0.86 -10.64 -1.35
CA GLY A 52 -2.09 -11.37 -1.63
C GLY A 52 -3.02 -10.73 -2.67
N THR A 53 -2.66 -9.58 -3.23
CA THR A 53 -3.38 -8.94 -4.34
C THR A 53 -2.83 -9.46 -5.67
N PRO A 54 -3.65 -10.13 -6.51
CA PRO A 54 -3.19 -10.58 -7.82
C PRO A 54 -3.03 -9.41 -8.78
N ILE A 55 -1.89 -9.35 -9.47
CA ILE A 55 -1.67 -8.52 -10.66
C ILE A 55 -1.93 -9.40 -11.88
N ARG A 56 -2.74 -8.91 -12.81
CA ARG A 56 -3.21 -9.66 -13.99
C ARG A 56 -2.49 -9.25 -15.26
N ALA A 57 -2.55 -10.12 -16.27
CA ALA A 57 -1.96 -9.87 -17.58
C ALA A 57 -2.62 -8.67 -18.28
N SER A 58 -3.94 -8.49 -18.11
CA SER A 58 -4.67 -7.33 -18.63
C SER A 58 -4.17 -6.00 -18.04
N GLU A 59 -3.87 -5.97 -16.74
CA GLU A 59 -3.34 -4.77 -16.07
C GLU A 59 -1.95 -4.40 -16.57
N VAL A 60 -1.11 -5.41 -16.83
CA VAL A 60 0.20 -5.19 -17.46
C VAL A 60 0.05 -4.62 -18.86
N ALA A 61 -0.87 -5.13 -19.68
CA ALA A 61 -1.10 -4.62 -21.03
C ALA A 61 -1.55 -3.16 -21.03
N ILE A 62 -2.51 -2.80 -20.16
CA ILE A 62 -2.98 -1.40 -20.02
C ILE A 62 -1.85 -0.49 -19.56
N ALA A 63 -1.03 -0.95 -18.59
CA ALA A 63 0.11 -0.17 -18.11
C ALA A 63 1.24 -0.04 -19.14
N GLU A 64 1.47 -1.05 -19.98
CA GLU A 64 2.41 -0.97 -21.11
C GLU A 64 2.00 0.11 -22.11
N GLU A 65 0.70 0.32 -22.35
CA GLU A 65 0.16 1.36 -23.22
C GLU A 65 0.26 2.76 -22.58
N ASP A 66 -0.13 2.89 -21.30
CA ASP A 66 -0.16 4.18 -20.58
C ASP A 66 1.24 4.74 -20.32
N ILE A 67 2.16 3.89 -19.86
CA ILE A 67 3.52 4.30 -19.46
C ILE A 67 4.47 4.25 -20.66
N GLY A 68 4.17 3.44 -21.68
CA GLY A 68 5.00 3.18 -22.86
C GLY A 68 5.70 4.38 -23.50
N PRO A 69 5.06 5.57 -23.62
CA PRO A 69 5.67 6.78 -24.14
C PRO A 69 6.69 7.46 -23.20
N GLY A 70 6.57 7.23 -21.89
CA GLY A 70 7.41 7.83 -20.84
C GLY A 70 8.54 6.92 -20.35
N LEU A 71 8.60 5.67 -20.83
CA LEU A 71 9.64 4.74 -20.42
C LEU A 71 11.02 5.18 -20.96
N PRO A 72 12.10 4.89 -20.22
CA PRO A 72 13.45 4.87 -20.78
C PRO A 72 13.47 4.00 -22.05
N GLN A 73 14.53 4.07 -22.85
CA GLN A 73 14.67 3.30 -24.10
C GLN A 73 14.86 1.78 -23.85
N VAL A 74 14.03 1.18 -23.00
CA VAL A 74 13.95 -0.22 -22.61
C VAL A 74 12.95 -0.93 -23.52
N GLN A 75 13.41 -2.01 -24.14
CA GLN A 75 12.66 -2.77 -25.15
C GLN A 75 12.56 -4.24 -24.71
N GLY A 76 11.58 -4.97 -25.24
CA GLY A 76 11.44 -6.40 -25.01
C GLY A 76 11.18 -6.76 -23.54
N ALA A 77 11.77 -7.85 -23.05
CA ALA A 77 11.50 -8.39 -21.71
C ALA A 77 11.82 -7.40 -20.57
N ALA A 78 12.84 -6.55 -20.73
CA ALA A 78 13.21 -5.54 -19.74
C ALA A 78 12.12 -4.47 -19.56
N ARG A 79 11.37 -4.15 -20.63
CA ARG A 79 10.23 -3.23 -20.56
C ARG A 79 9.13 -3.81 -19.67
N ARG A 80 8.80 -5.09 -19.88
CA ARG A 80 7.75 -5.78 -19.11
C ARG A 80 8.11 -5.87 -17.63
N GLU A 81 9.36 -6.19 -17.32
CA GLU A 81 9.84 -6.23 -15.93
C GLU A 81 9.71 -4.87 -15.25
N TYR A 82 10.04 -3.78 -15.97
CA TYR A 82 9.87 -2.43 -15.46
C TYR A 82 8.39 -2.12 -15.17
N VAL A 83 7.48 -2.43 -16.10
CA VAL A 83 6.04 -2.21 -15.91
C VAL A 83 5.52 -3.04 -14.73
N LEU A 84 5.98 -4.28 -14.56
CA LEU A 84 5.60 -5.12 -13.43
C LEU A 84 6.07 -4.53 -12.09
N SER A 85 7.29 -4.00 -12.04
CA SER A 85 7.80 -3.33 -10.85
C SER A 85 6.98 -2.08 -10.51
N PHE A 86 6.62 -1.28 -11.52
CA PHE A 86 5.75 -0.12 -11.35
C PHE A 86 4.36 -0.51 -10.82
N LEU A 87 3.72 -1.53 -11.41
CA LEU A 87 2.41 -2.01 -10.94
C LEU A 87 2.47 -2.55 -9.50
N THR A 88 3.60 -3.15 -9.13
CA THR A 88 3.84 -3.63 -7.76
C THR A 88 3.87 -2.46 -6.78
N ASP A 89 4.69 -1.44 -7.06
CA ASP A 89 4.80 -0.25 -6.21
C ASP A 89 3.46 0.51 -6.11
N MET A 90 2.75 0.64 -7.24
CA MET A 90 1.43 1.23 -7.29
C MET A 90 0.43 0.46 -6.41
N THR A 91 0.44 -0.87 -6.48
CA THR A 91 -0.43 -1.73 -5.66
C THR A 91 -0.11 -1.58 -4.17
N LEU A 92 1.18 -1.52 -3.81
CA LEU A 92 1.61 -1.32 -2.42
C LEU A 92 1.12 0.01 -1.86
N LEU A 93 1.29 1.10 -2.61
CA LEU A 93 0.83 2.43 -2.21
C LEU A 93 -0.70 2.51 -2.14
N ALA A 94 -1.41 1.90 -3.10
CA ALA A 94 -2.86 1.85 -3.09
C ALA A 94 -3.40 1.14 -1.83
N LYS A 95 -2.80 0.00 -1.45
CA LYS A 95 -3.16 -0.71 -0.22
C LYS A 95 -2.89 0.13 1.03
N ALA A 96 -1.80 0.88 1.06
CA ALA A 96 -1.51 1.81 2.15
C ALA A 96 -2.54 2.96 2.24
N ALA A 97 -3.00 3.48 1.10
CA ALA A 97 -4.04 4.50 1.04
C ALA A 97 -5.41 3.98 1.50
N GLU A 98 -5.79 2.76 1.09
CA GLU A 98 -7.00 2.06 1.57
C GLU A 98 -6.96 1.83 3.09
N ALA A 99 -5.80 1.42 3.63
CA ALA A 99 -5.63 1.23 5.08
C ALA A 99 -5.83 2.54 5.87
N GLN A 100 -5.51 3.68 5.25
CA GLN A 100 -5.76 5.02 5.80
C GLN A 100 -7.16 5.56 5.47
N LYS A 101 -8.02 4.77 4.79
CA LYS A 101 -9.37 5.14 4.36
C LYS A 101 -9.42 6.36 3.42
N LEU A 102 -8.33 6.61 2.68
CA LEU A 102 -8.28 7.74 1.74
C LEU A 102 -9.27 7.55 0.57
N ASP A 103 -9.56 6.30 0.23
CA ASP A 103 -10.58 5.87 -0.75
C ASP A 103 -12.03 6.24 -0.33
N GLN A 104 -12.25 6.53 0.96
CA GLN A 104 -13.57 6.87 1.50
C GLN A 104 -13.84 8.37 1.55
N THR A 105 -12.83 9.19 1.26
CA THR A 105 -12.94 10.66 1.29
C THR A 105 -13.84 11.17 0.16
N ALA A 106 -14.48 12.33 0.38
CA ALA A 106 -15.30 12.97 -0.66
C ALA A 106 -14.47 13.38 -1.88
N ASP A 107 -13.22 13.81 -1.65
CA ASP A 107 -12.28 14.18 -2.72
C ASP A 107 -11.94 12.98 -3.62
N PHE A 108 -11.64 11.81 -3.04
CA PHE A 108 -11.38 10.61 -3.81
C PHE A 108 -12.59 10.18 -4.64
N LYS A 109 -13.80 10.23 -4.08
CA LYS A 109 -15.04 9.93 -4.82
C LYS A 109 -15.24 10.86 -6.00
N LEU A 110 -15.07 12.16 -5.79
CA LEU A 110 -15.16 13.16 -6.86
C LEU A 110 -14.15 12.88 -7.98
N ARG A 111 -12.91 12.56 -7.62
CA ARG A 111 -11.86 12.19 -8.57
C ARG A 111 -12.22 10.93 -9.36
N MET A 112 -12.80 9.92 -8.70
CA MET A 112 -13.20 8.67 -9.36
C MET A 112 -14.35 8.87 -10.36
N ASP A 113 -15.34 9.68 -10.00
CA ASP A 113 -16.47 10.01 -10.89
C ASP A 113 -16.01 10.76 -12.14
N TYR A 114 -15.09 11.71 -11.97
CA TYR A 114 -14.46 12.40 -13.09
C TYR A 114 -13.65 11.45 -13.99
N SER A 115 -12.80 10.60 -13.40
CA SER A 115 -12.02 9.60 -14.14
C SER A 115 -12.91 8.64 -14.93
N ARG A 116 -14.03 8.20 -14.34
CA ARG A 116 -15.03 7.37 -15.03
C ARG A 116 -15.63 8.09 -16.23
N THR A 117 -16.02 9.35 -16.06
CA THR A 117 -16.58 10.18 -17.13
C THR A 117 -15.58 10.34 -18.28
N LYS A 118 -14.30 10.58 -17.96
CA LYS A 118 -13.23 10.65 -18.96
C LYS A 118 -13.03 9.34 -19.71
N ALA A 119 -12.97 8.21 -19.00
CA ALA A 119 -12.82 6.90 -19.62
C ALA A 119 -13.99 6.56 -20.57
N LEU A 120 -15.22 6.95 -20.21
CA LEU A 120 -16.39 6.80 -21.09
C LEU A 120 -16.32 7.67 -22.35
N MET A 121 -15.79 8.88 -22.23
CA MET A 121 -15.55 9.77 -23.38
C MET A 121 -14.50 9.18 -24.32
N GLU A 122 -13.37 8.70 -23.77
CA GLU A 122 -12.28 8.08 -24.54
C GLU A 122 -12.75 6.80 -25.24
N ALA A 123 -13.65 6.02 -24.62
CA ALA A 123 -14.21 4.82 -25.24
C ALA A 123 -15.18 5.10 -26.42
N LEU A 124 -15.65 6.34 -26.58
CA LEU A 124 -16.57 6.75 -27.66
C LEU A 124 -15.84 7.35 -28.88
N MET A 125 -14.62 7.86 -28.69
CA MET A 125 -13.83 8.52 -29.73
C MET A 125 -13.01 7.53 -30.55
#